data_AF-S4UIK6-F1
#
_entry.id   AF-S4UIK6-F1
#
_cell.length_a   1.000
_cell.length_b   1.000
_cell.length_c   1.000
_cell.angle_alpha   90.00
_cell.angle_beta   90.00
_cell.angle_gamma   90.00
#
_symmetry.space_group_name_H-M   'P 1'
#
loop_
_entity.id
_entity.type
_entity.pdbx_description
1 polymer ?
#
loop_
_entity_poly.entity_id
_entity_poly.type
_entity_poly.pdbx_seq_one_letter_code
_entity_poly.pdbx_strand_id
1 'polypeptide(L)'
;MIMNFFDQFLSPTLLGVPLIFLSLAFTYMLIPTPLSHWLDSRPPSLLLWFLHDFIKQLMNPLNQNAHKWSLLFISLMMLLMSVNLLGLIPYTFTPTTQLSLNIGLATPLWLTTILVGLRNQPTTSAGHLLPEGTPILL
;
A
#
# COMPACT_ATOMS: atom_id res chain seq x y z
N MET A 1 -25.87 -24.29 -0.93
CA MET A 1 -24.60 -24.86 -1.42
C MET A 1 -23.72 -23.85 -2.14
N ILE A 2 -24.25 -22.90 -2.92
CA ILE A 2 -23.44 -21.83 -3.58
C ILE A 2 -22.87 -20.76 -2.62
N MET A 3 -23.52 -20.52 -1.47
CA MET A 3 -23.07 -19.49 -0.51
C MET A 3 -21.76 -19.85 0.20
N ASN A 4 -21.47 -21.13 0.40
CA ASN A 4 -20.36 -21.56 1.27
C ASN A 4 -18.96 -21.14 0.76
N PHE A 5 -18.78 -20.94 -0.55
CA PHE A 5 -17.49 -20.47 -1.08
C PHE A 5 -17.30 -18.96 -0.89
N PHE A 6 -18.38 -18.18 -0.91
CA PHE A 6 -18.32 -16.72 -0.75
C PHE A 6 -18.34 -16.28 0.71
N ASP A 7 -18.75 -17.16 1.62
CA ASP A 7 -18.75 -16.88 3.06
C ASP A 7 -17.37 -16.47 3.60
N GLN A 8 -16.28 -16.95 2.99
CA GLN A 8 -14.91 -16.53 3.35
C GLN A 8 -14.63 -15.05 3.07
N PHE A 9 -15.32 -14.46 2.09
CA PHE A 9 -15.16 -13.04 1.74
C PHE A 9 -16.14 -12.15 2.51
N LEU A 10 -17.08 -12.71 3.26
CA LEU A 10 -17.96 -11.90 4.10
C LEU A 10 -17.15 -11.35 5.27
N SER A 11 -17.30 -10.05 5.56
CA SER A 11 -16.68 -9.42 6.73
C SER A 11 -17.21 -10.08 8.00
N PRO A 12 -16.39 -10.81 8.77
CA PRO A 12 -16.88 -11.53 9.94
C PRO A 12 -17.14 -10.55 11.09
N THR A 13 -18.29 -10.70 11.74
CA THR A 13 -18.68 -9.94 12.93
C THR A 13 -18.85 -10.89 14.12
N LEU A 14 -18.20 -10.60 15.24
CA LEU A 14 -18.35 -11.37 16.48
C LEU A 14 -18.96 -10.46 17.55
N LEU A 15 -20.08 -10.86 18.16
CA LEU A 15 -20.78 -10.08 19.20
C LEU A 15 -21.09 -8.62 18.77
N GLY A 16 -21.37 -8.40 17.48
CA GLY A 16 -21.63 -7.07 16.91
C GLY A 16 -20.38 -6.25 16.56
N VAL A 17 -19.18 -6.76 16.82
CA VAL A 17 -17.91 -6.09 16.48
C VAL A 17 -17.37 -6.61 15.14
N PRO A 18 -17.09 -5.74 14.15
CA PRO A 18 -16.45 -6.16 12.91
C PRO A 18 -14.97 -6.51 13.14
N LEU A 19 -14.56 -7.70 12.71
CA LEU A 19 -13.20 -8.21 12.94
C LEU A 19 -12.16 -7.65 11.96
N ILE A 20 -12.56 -6.82 10.99
CA ILE A 20 -11.65 -6.13 10.06
C ILE A 20 -10.58 -5.36 10.84
N PHE A 21 -10.97 -4.59 11.86
CA PHE A 21 -10.02 -3.79 12.64
C PHE A 21 -9.00 -4.66 13.39
N LEU A 22 -9.46 -5.79 13.94
CA LEU A 22 -8.58 -6.73 14.63
C LEU A 22 -7.58 -7.36 13.66
N SER A 23 -8.03 -7.75 12.47
CA SER A 23 -7.13 -8.33 11.45
C SER A 23 -6.07 -7.34 10.97
N LEU A 24 -6.41 -6.05 10.78
CA LEU A 24 -5.44 -5.00 10.44
C LEU A 24 -4.45 -4.75 11.59
N ALA A 25 -4.94 -4.70 12.83
CA ALA A 25 -4.07 -4.52 14.01
C ALA A 25 -3.10 -5.70 14.19
N PHE A 26 -3.58 -6.93 13.96
CA PHE A 26 -2.76 -8.13 14.02
C PHE A 26 -1.64 -8.11 12.99
N THR A 27 -1.93 -7.66 11.77
CA THR A 27 -0.91 -7.51 10.73
C THR A 27 0.18 -6.52 11.12
N TYR A 28 -0.18 -5.41 11.77
CA TYR A 28 0.81 -4.45 12.28
C TYR A 28 1.70 -5.06 13.37
N MET A 29 1.14 -5.86 14.28
CA MET A 29 1.88 -6.50 15.36
C MET A 29 2.91 -7.54 14.88
N LEU A 30 2.72 -8.11 13.69
CA LEU A 30 3.63 -9.12 13.13
C LEU A 30 4.92 -8.53 12.56
N ILE A 31 5.00 -7.22 12.37
CA ILE A 31 6.22 -6.59 11.87
C ILE A 31 7.26 -6.57 13.01
N PRO A 32 8.43 -7.21 12.83
CA PRO A 32 9.46 -7.26 13.87
C PRO A 32 9.96 -5.86 14.18
N THR A 33 9.89 -5.45 15.43
CA THR A 33 10.42 -4.17 15.90
C THR A 33 11.94 -4.28 16.12
N PRO A 34 12.72 -3.24 15.77
CA PRO A 34 14.14 -3.21 16.12
C PRO A 34 14.28 -3.22 17.65
N LEU A 35 15.23 -4.02 18.14
CA LEU A 35 15.57 -4.07 19.55
C LEU A 35 16.54 -2.92 19.88
N SER A 36 16.55 -2.44 21.11
CA SER A 36 17.50 -1.40 21.56
C SER A 36 18.94 -1.91 21.74
N HIS A 37 19.25 -3.09 21.21
CA HIS A 37 20.56 -3.70 21.30
C HIS A 37 21.44 -3.24 20.14
N TRP A 38 22.75 -3.19 20.36
CA TRP A 38 23.72 -2.76 19.34
C TRP A 38 23.83 -3.75 18.16
N LEU A 39 23.54 -5.04 18.40
CA LEU A 39 23.45 -6.06 17.37
C LEU A 39 21.98 -6.42 17.14
N ASP A 40 21.52 -6.18 15.92
CA ASP A 40 20.19 -6.60 15.49
C ASP A 40 20.09 -8.12 15.40
N SER A 41 18.90 -8.62 15.72
CA SER A 41 18.56 -10.01 15.43
C SER A 41 18.40 -10.23 13.91
N ARG A 42 18.48 -11.50 13.47
CA ARG A 42 18.40 -11.87 12.05
C ARG A 42 17.11 -11.40 11.33
N PRO A 43 15.89 -11.53 11.90
CA PRO A 43 14.67 -11.15 11.19
C PRO A 43 14.52 -9.64 10.89
N PRO A 44 14.72 -8.70 11.85
CA PRO A 44 14.62 -7.28 11.55
C PRO A 44 15.72 -6.80 10.60
N SER A 45 16.94 -7.35 10.67
CA SER A 45 18.02 -6.96 9.75
C SER A 45 17.74 -7.40 8.30
N LEU A 46 17.18 -8.59 8.08
CA LEU A 46 16.70 -9.03 6.76
C LEU A 46 15.57 -8.14 6.22
N LEU A 47 14.60 -7.81 7.07
CA LEU A 47 13.50 -6.93 6.69
C LEU A 47 14.02 -5.53 6.31
N LEU A 48 14.93 -4.97 7.10
CA LEU A 48 15.51 -3.65 6.85
C LEU A 48 16.31 -3.62 5.54
N TRP A 49 17.07 -4.69 5.26
CA TRP A 49 17.79 -4.84 4.00
C TRP A 49 16.84 -4.89 2.81
N PHE A 50 15.78 -5.69 2.89
CA PHE A 50 14.75 -5.76 1.84
C PHE A 50 14.09 -4.39 1.62
N LEU A 51 13.69 -3.69 2.68
CA LEU A 51 13.03 -2.39 2.57
C LEU A 51 13.95 -1.32 1.98
N HIS A 52 15.24 -1.35 2.32
CA HIS A 52 16.24 -0.46 1.76
C HIS A 52 16.40 -0.67 0.25
N ASP A 53 16.54 -1.91 -0.20
CA ASP A 53 16.71 -2.20 -1.62
C ASP A 53 15.44 -1.92 -2.41
N PHE A 54 14.27 -2.24 -1.83
CA PHE A 54 12.97 -1.91 -2.42
C PHE A 54 12.81 -0.40 -2.62
N ILE A 55 13.05 0.41 -1.59
CA ILE A 55 12.85 1.86 -1.73
C ILE A 55 13.88 2.49 -2.66
N LYS A 56 15.12 1.98 -2.64
CA LYS A 56 16.16 2.44 -3.56
C LYS A 56 15.76 2.20 -5.01
N GLN A 57 15.26 1.00 -5.33
CA GLN A 57 14.77 0.70 -6.67
C GLN A 57 13.56 1.55 -7.06
N LEU A 58 12.60 1.73 -6.14
CA LEU A 58 11.40 2.53 -6.37
C LEU A 58 11.71 4.02 -6.61
N MET A 59 12.67 4.58 -5.86
CA MET A 59 12.99 6.01 -5.91
C MET A 59 14.03 6.37 -6.98
N ASN A 60 14.79 5.41 -7.51
CA ASN A 60 15.84 5.65 -8.50
C ASN A 60 15.37 6.38 -9.77
N PRO A 61 14.21 6.07 -10.40
CA PRO A 61 13.74 6.79 -11.57
C PRO A 61 13.06 8.13 -11.24
N LEU A 62 12.87 8.45 -9.95
CA LEU A 62 12.10 9.61 -9.51
C LEU A 62 13.00 10.78 -9.09
N ASN A 63 12.52 12.00 -9.33
CA ASN A 63 13.20 13.22 -8.89
C ASN A 63 13.33 13.29 -7.37
N GLN A 64 14.34 14.02 -6.87
CA GLN A 64 14.62 14.18 -5.44
C GLN A 64 13.42 14.66 -4.60
N ASN A 65 12.55 15.50 -5.18
CA ASN A 65 11.33 15.96 -4.51
C ASN A 65 10.33 14.83 -4.23
N ALA A 66 10.31 13.79 -5.07
CA ALA A 66 9.45 12.62 -4.88
C ALA A 66 9.93 11.73 -3.72
N HIS A 67 11.21 11.79 -3.34
CA HIS A 67 11.76 10.98 -2.24
C HIS A 67 11.11 11.30 -0.89
N LYS A 68 10.43 12.45 -0.75
CA LYS A 68 9.60 12.78 0.42
C LYS A 68 8.44 11.79 0.63
N TRP A 69 7.99 11.12 -0.43
CA TRP A 69 6.93 10.12 -0.40
C TRP A 69 7.45 8.72 -0.06
N SER A 70 8.76 8.54 0.09
CA SER A 70 9.38 7.24 0.33
C SER A 70 8.78 6.50 1.53
N LEU A 71 8.63 7.19 2.67
CA LEU A 71 8.03 6.62 3.88
C LEU A 71 6.61 6.12 3.63
N LEU A 72 5.79 6.91 2.91
CA LEU A 72 4.43 6.54 2.56
C LEU A 72 4.42 5.26 1.72
N PHE A 73 5.23 5.19 0.67
CA PHE A 73 5.27 4.03 -0.22
C PHE A 73 5.80 2.76 0.47
N ILE A 74 6.84 2.89 1.32
CA ILE A 74 7.32 1.76 2.12
C ILE A 74 6.21 1.26 3.06
N SER A 75 5.55 2.17 3.78
CA SER A 75 4.50 1.79 4.75
C SER A 75 3.31 1.10 4.07
N LEU A 76 2.90 1.59 2.90
CA LEU A 76 1.81 1.00 2.13
C LEU A 76 2.20 -0.35 1.56
N MET A 77 3.41 -0.49 1.02
CA MET A 77 3.93 -1.77 0.53
C MET A 77 3.96 -2.80 1.67
N MET A 78 4.49 -2.43 2.83
CA MET A 78 4.56 -3.30 4.00
C MET A 78 3.17 -3.75 4.46
N LEU A 79 2.22 -2.83 4.55
CA LEU A 79 0.83 -3.15 4.92
C LEU A 79 0.20 -4.14 3.93
N LEU A 80 0.22 -3.83 2.63
CA LEU A 80 -0.44 -4.67 1.63
C LEU A 80 0.23 -6.05 1.50
N MET A 81 1.57 -6.09 1.51
CA MET A 81 2.31 -7.36 1.42
C MET A 81 2.01 -8.25 2.63
N SER A 82 2.06 -7.70 3.84
CA SER A 82 1.82 -8.47 5.06
C SER A 82 0.37 -8.96 5.18
N VAL A 83 -0.64 -8.11 4.87
CA VAL A 83 -2.05 -8.53 4.88
C VAL A 83 -2.30 -9.63 3.84
N ASN A 84 -1.76 -9.49 2.63
CA ASN A 84 -1.98 -10.46 1.55
C ASN A 84 -1.25 -11.80 1.82
N LEU A 85 -0.04 -11.76 2.37
CA LEU A 85 0.67 -12.99 2.77
C LEU A 85 -0.05 -13.74 3.88
N LEU A 86 -0.61 -13.04 4.87
CA LEU A 86 -1.42 -13.66 5.92
C LEU A 86 -2.69 -14.29 5.39
N GLY A 87 -3.23 -13.78 4.28
CA GLY A 87 -4.38 -14.34 3.59
C GLY A 87 -4.15 -15.68 2.92
N LEU A 88 -2.90 -16.11 2.76
CA LEU A 88 -2.58 -17.43 2.23
C LEU A 88 -2.77 -18.53 3.28
N ILE A 89 -2.86 -18.17 4.55
CA ILE A 89 -3.11 -19.13 5.64
C ILE A 89 -4.57 -19.60 5.54
N PRO A 90 -4.84 -20.92 5.60
CA PRO A 90 -6.20 -21.43 5.54
C PRO A 90 -7.11 -20.78 6.59
N TYR A 91 -8.34 -20.45 6.18
CA TYR A 91 -9.38 -19.86 7.03
C TYR A 91 -9.07 -18.47 7.62
N THR A 92 -8.11 -17.73 7.06
CA THR A 92 -7.93 -16.32 7.42
C THR A 92 -8.77 -15.42 6.52
N PHE A 93 -9.44 -14.45 7.14
CA PHE A 93 -10.11 -13.36 6.45
C PHE A 93 -9.10 -12.23 6.21
N THR A 94 -8.97 -11.78 4.95
CA THR A 94 -8.13 -10.64 4.61
C THR A 94 -8.97 -9.41 4.26
N PRO A 95 -8.76 -8.27 4.95
CA PRO A 95 -9.43 -7.01 4.65
C PRO A 95 -9.27 -6.52 3.20
N THR A 96 -8.17 -6.85 2.54
CA THR A 96 -7.87 -6.46 1.15
C THR A 96 -8.78 -7.13 0.11
N THR A 97 -9.54 -8.17 0.49
CA THR A 97 -10.58 -8.76 -0.37
C THR A 97 -11.79 -7.85 -0.52
N GLN A 98 -12.01 -6.94 0.45
CA GLN A 98 -13.08 -5.96 0.36
C GLN A 98 -12.66 -4.81 -0.54
N LEU A 99 -13.42 -4.59 -1.61
CA LEU A 99 -13.22 -3.48 -2.54
C LEU A 99 -13.21 -2.11 -1.82
N SER A 100 -14.01 -1.97 -0.76
CA SER A 100 -14.11 -0.74 0.03
C SER A 100 -12.75 -0.32 0.61
N LEU A 101 -11.95 -1.28 1.10
CA LEU A 101 -10.62 -0.98 1.64
C LEU A 101 -9.67 -0.54 0.54
N ASN A 102 -9.66 -1.22 -0.60
CA ASN A 102 -8.79 -0.91 -1.72
C ASN A 102 -9.09 0.47 -2.30
N ILE A 103 -10.38 0.81 -2.49
CA ILE A 103 -10.80 2.15 -2.94
C ILE A 103 -10.47 3.21 -1.87
N GLY A 104 -10.65 2.88 -0.59
CA GLY A 104 -10.30 3.76 0.53
C GLY A 104 -8.82 4.12 0.58
N LEU A 105 -7.93 3.22 0.18
CA LEU A 105 -6.49 3.49 0.08
C LEU A 105 -6.10 4.14 -1.26
N ALA A 106 -6.67 3.67 -2.37
CA ALA A 106 -6.27 4.11 -3.71
C ALA A 106 -6.73 5.53 -4.02
N THR A 107 -7.98 5.88 -3.69
CA THR A 107 -8.57 7.17 -4.08
C THR A 107 -7.85 8.37 -3.48
N PRO A 108 -7.48 8.41 -2.17
CA PRO A 108 -6.78 9.56 -1.63
C PRO A 108 -5.37 9.67 -2.22
N LEU A 109 -4.66 8.56 -2.37
CA LEU A 109 -3.30 8.56 -2.91
C LEU A 109 -3.27 9.05 -4.35
N TRP A 110 -4.14 8.51 -5.20
CA TRP A 110 -4.26 8.93 -6.59
C TRP A 110 -4.69 10.40 -6.72
N LEU A 111 -5.66 10.84 -5.91
CA LEU A 111 -6.12 12.23 -5.96
C LEU A 111 -5.02 13.19 -5.46
N THR A 112 -4.26 12.81 -4.44
CA THR A 112 -3.15 13.64 -3.94
C THR A 112 -2.06 13.84 -4.98
N THR A 113 -1.71 12.82 -5.78
CA THR A 113 -0.68 12.99 -6.83
C THR A 113 -1.15 13.94 -7.92
N ILE A 114 -2.43 13.86 -8.33
CA ILE A 114 -3.04 14.79 -9.29
C ILE A 114 -3.05 16.21 -8.75
N LEU A 115 -3.52 16.41 -7.51
CA LEU A 115 -3.54 17.74 -6.89
C LEU A 115 -2.16 18.34 -6.73
N VAL A 116 -1.15 17.53 -6.37
CA VAL A 116 0.24 17.99 -6.28
C VAL A 116 0.80 18.38 -7.64
N GLY A 117 0.49 17.62 -8.69
CA GLY A 117 0.84 17.96 -10.07
C GLY A 117 0.22 19.29 -10.50
N LEU A 118 -1.11 19.41 -10.39
CA LEU A 118 -1.85 20.62 -10.75
C LEU A 118 -1.41 21.85 -9.95
N ARG A 119 -1.07 21.69 -8.66
CA ARG A 119 -0.61 22.79 -7.80
C ARG A 119 0.81 23.26 -8.15
N ASN A 120 1.73 22.32 -8.38
CA ASN A 120 3.15 22.67 -8.56
C ASN A 120 3.48 23.01 -10.01
N GLN A 121 2.85 22.34 -10.97
CA GLN A 121 3.10 22.53 -12.41
C GLN A 121 1.79 22.35 -13.21
N PRO A 122 0.89 23.35 -13.20
CA PRO A 122 -0.43 23.23 -13.84
C PRO A 122 -0.33 23.07 -15.36
N THR A 123 0.60 23.76 -16.02
CA THR A 123 0.75 23.73 -17.49
C THR A 123 1.26 22.40 -18.00
N THR A 124 2.29 21.82 -17.38
CA THR A 124 2.81 20.50 -17.76
C THR A 124 1.81 19.39 -17.43
N SER A 125 1.14 19.48 -16.27
CA SER A 125 0.11 18.52 -15.87
C SER A 125 -1.08 18.52 -16.84
N ALA A 126 -1.53 19.69 -17.29
CA ALA A 126 -2.56 19.79 -18.32
C ALA A 126 -2.04 19.36 -19.71
N GLY A 127 -0.77 19.63 -20.02
CA GLY A 127 -0.11 19.20 -21.25
C GLY A 127 -0.12 17.69 -21.45
N HIS A 128 0.01 16.90 -20.37
CA HIS A 128 -0.09 15.43 -20.40
C HIS A 128 -1.48 14.89 -20.80
N LEU A 129 -2.52 15.73 -20.88
CA LEU A 129 -3.81 15.31 -21.44
C LEU A 129 -3.77 15.17 -22.97
N LEU A 130 -2.73 15.72 -23.61
CA LEU A 130 -2.46 15.58 -25.04
C LEU A 130 -1.27 14.63 -25.25
N PRO A 131 -1.35 13.69 -26.20
CA PRO A 131 -0.20 12.87 -26.53
C PRO A 131 0.89 13.74 -27.18
N GLU A 132 2.14 13.46 -26.84
CA GLU A 132 3.29 14.13 -27.45
C GLU A 132 3.31 13.90 -28.98
N GLY A 133 3.54 14.96 -29.75
CA GLY A 133 3.61 14.89 -31.21
C GLY A 133 2.26 14.90 -31.94
N THR A 134 1.17 15.31 -31.28
CA THR A 134 -0.08 15.60 -32.00
C THR A 134 0.15 16.67 -33.06
N PRO A 135 -0.23 16.41 -34.34
CA PRO A 135 -0.14 17.41 -35.39
C PRO A 135 -1.01 18.61 -35.03
N ILE A 136 -0.54 19.82 -35.34
CA ILE A 136 -1.15 21.12 -34.98
C ILE A 136 -2.57 21.32 -35.57
N LEU A 137 -3.06 20.40 -36.43
CA LEU A 137 -4.10 20.69 -37.42
C LEU A 137 -5.30 19.74 -37.40
N LEU A 138 -5.78 19.34 -36.22
CA LEU A 138 -7.08 18.71 -35.95
C LEU A 138 -7.60 19.14 -34.58
#